data_AF-X1QSU3-F1
#
_entry.id   AF-X1QSU3-F1
#
_cell.length_a   1.000
_cell.length_b   1.000
_cell.length_c   1.000
_cell.angle_alpha   90.00
_cell.angle_beta   90.00
_cell.angle_gamma   90.00
#
_symmetry.space_group_name_H-M   'P 1'
#
loop_
_entity.id
_entity.type
_entity.pdbx_description
1 polymer ?
#
loop_
_entity_poly.entity_id
_entity_poly.type
_entity_poly.pdbx_seq_one_letter_code
_entity_poly.pdbx_strand_id
1 'polypeptide(L)'
;MHLFDTIVLDAARFALIASKPMSETFPEKTVLKYFLENNQYTALTGRAPRVHSRLQLSAAQLAANGVSNGGKDRMMAYELNDENLAMQVPIPWRSLAPQLWNLKVNVPCEYKISGVEFRYPFSGAYRDQA
;
A
#
# COMPACT_ATOMS: atom_id res chain seq x y z
N MET A 1 18.64 3.14 12.50
CA MET A 1 18.11 1.82 12.11
C MET A 1 16.70 2.05 11.62
N HIS A 2 16.40 1.73 10.35
CA HIS A 2 15.06 1.90 9.80
C HIS A 2 14.19 0.71 10.22
N LEU A 3 12.98 1.00 10.70
CA LEU A 3 12.02 0.00 11.12
C LEU A 3 10.71 0.28 10.38
N PHE A 4 10.19 -0.73 9.69
CA PHE A 4 8.96 -0.55 8.94
C PHE A 4 7.78 -0.37 9.89
N ASP A 5 6.92 0.59 9.57
CA ASP A 5 5.64 0.80 10.25
C ASP A 5 4.47 0.37 9.37
N THR A 6 4.66 0.29 8.05
CA THR A 6 3.61 0.07 7.07
C THR A 6 3.99 -1.03 6.10
N ILE A 7 3.08 -1.98 5.89
CA ILE A 7 3.19 -3.03 4.88
C ILE A 7 1.97 -2.99 3.96
N VAL A 8 2.22 -3.18 2.67
CA VAL A 8 1.22 -3.20 1.61
C VAL A 8 1.32 -4.51 0.86
N LEU A 9 0.18 -5.17 0.73
CA LEU A 9 0.04 -6.50 0.14
C LEU A 9 -0.97 -6.47 -1.00
N ASP A 10 -0.86 -7.44 -1.90
CA ASP A 10 -1.95 -7.76 -2.81
C ASP A 10 -3.21 -8.22 -2.06
N ALA A 11 -4.37 -7.99 -2.65
CA ALA A 11 -5.67 -8.27 -2.04
C ALA A 11 -5.88 -9.76 -1.71
N ALA A 12 -5.42 -10.69 -2.57
CA ALA A 12 -5.59 -12.11 -2.31
C ALA A 12 -4.78 -12.55 -1.09
N ARG A 13 -3.53 -12.05 -0.95
CA ARG A 13 -2.68 -12.33 0.21
C ARG A 13 -3.20 -11.69 1.49
N PHE A 14 -3.66 -10.45 1.39
CA PHE A 14 -4.27 -9.79 2.54
C PHE A 14 -5.48 -10.59 3.05
N ALA A 15 -6.35 -11.04 2.16
CA ALA A 15 -7.47 -11.91 2.52
C ALA A 15 -6.99 -13.24 3.14
N LEU A 16 -5.94 -13.85 2.58
CA LEU A 16 -5.36 -15.09 3.11
C LEU A 16 -4.83 -14.91 4.54
N ILE A 17 -4.01 -13.89 4.82
CA ILE A 17 -3.48 -13.69 6.19
C ILE A 17 -4.55 -13.24 7.18
N ALA A 18 -5.61 -12.59 6.70
CA ALA A 18 -6.72 -12.14 7.53
C ALA A 18 -7.68 -13.28 7.90
N SER A 19 -7.83 -14.28 7.03
CA SER A 19 -8.75 -15.41 7.25
C SER A 19 -8.08 -16.67 7.77
N LYS A 20 -6.79 -16.86 7.48
CA LYS A 20 -6.06 -18.07 7.87
C LYS A 20 -5.77 -18.06 9.37
N PRO A 21 -6.14 -19.12 10.11
CA PRO A 21 -5.73 -19.29 11.50
C PRO A 21 -4.20 -19.42 11.59
N MET A 22 -3.62 -18.90 12.68
CA MET A 22 -2.16 -18.86 12.89
C MET A 22 -1.56 -20.27 13.03
N SER A 23 -2.27 -21.16 13.73
CA SER A 23 -1.84 -22.54 13.98
C SER A 23 -3.06 -23.40 14.27
N GLU A 24 -2.96 -24.71 14.04
CA GLU A 24 -3.96 -25.70 14.48
C GLU A 24 -4.17 -25.66 15.99
N THR A 25 -3.14 -25.31 16.76
CA THR A 25 -3.20 -25.21 18.23
C THR A 25 -3.80 -23.89 18.73
N PHE A 26 -3.78 -22.83 17.91
CA PHE A 26 -4.30 -21.51 18.25
C PHE A 26 -5.19 -20.96 17.13
N PRO A 27 -6.37 -21.58 16.88
CA PRO A 27 -7.25 -21.20 15.77
C PRO A 27 -7.92 -19.84 15.98
N GLU A 28 -7.97 -19.35 17.22
CA GLU A 28 -8.61 -18.08 17.59
C GLU A 28 -7.86 -16.83 17.09
N LYS A 29 -6.57 -16.97 16.75
CA LYS A 29 -5.76 -15.89 16.21
C LYS A 29 -5.51 -16.12 14.73
N THR A 30 -5.81 -15.12 13.91
CA THR A 30 -5.43 -15.12 12.50
C THR A 30 -3.94 -14.80 12.37
N VAL A 31 -3.33 -15.20 11.26
CA VAL A 31 -1.92 -14.88 10.96
C VAL A 31 -1.67 -13.37 11.07
N LEU A 32 -2.61 -12.56 10.56
CA LEU A 32 -2.57 -11.11 10.66
C LEU A 32 -2.53 -10.63 12.11
N LYS A 33 -3.41 -11.14 12.98
CA LYS A 33 -3.46 -10.72 14.39
C LYS A 33 -2.16 -11.07 15.12
N TYR A 34 -1.63 -12.27 14.89
CA TYR A 34 -0.34 -12.67 15.47
C TYR A 34 0.80 -11.77 14.99
N PHE A 35 0.84 -11.45 13.70
CA PHE A 35 1.84 -10.54 13.13
C PHE A 35 1.78 -9.15 13.74
N LEU A 36 0.59 -8.58 13.94
CA LEU A 36 0.42 -7.25 14.53
C LEU A 36 0.90 -7.21 16.00
N GLU A 37 0.67 -8.28 16.76
CA GLU A 37 1.05 -8.35 18.18
C GLU A 37 2.56 -8.61 18.37
N ASN A 38 3.17 -9.46 17.54
CA ASN A 38 4.54 -9.97 17.77
C ASN A 38 5.61 -9.33 16.88
N ASN A 39 5.27 -8.26 16.16
CA ASN A 39 6.24 -7.56 15.32
C ASN A 39 7.30 -6.84 16.16
N GLN A 40 8.53 -6.76 15.63
CA GLN A 40 9.59 -5.92 16.19
C GLN A 40 9.17 -4.44 16.30
N TYR A 41 8.37 -3.93 15.36
CA TYR A 41 7.80 -2.58 15.44
C TYR A 41 6.93 -2.39 16.67
N THR A 42 6.05 -3.36 16.96
CA THR A 42 5.20 -3.36 18.15
C THR A 42 6.02 -3.49 19.43
N ALA A 43 7.05 -4.33 19.43
CA ALA A 43 7.93 -4.51 20.59
C ALA A 43 8.72 -3.23 20.93
N LEU A 44 9.15 -2.46 19.93
CA LEU A 44 9.95 -1.25 20.13
C LEU A 44 9.11 0.01 20.38
N THR A 45 7.96 0.15 19.71
CA THR A 45 7.16 1.39 19.76
C THR A 45 5.88 1.26 20.60
N GLY A 46 5.48 0.04 20.97
CA GLY A 46 4.19 -0.24 21.60
C GLY A 46 2.99 -0.09 20.67
N ARG A 47 3.21 0.16 19.36
CA ARG A 47 2.16 0.39 18.36
C ARG A 47 2.17 -0.72 17.32
N ALA A 48 0.99 -1.18 16.91
CA ALA A 48 0.88 -2.16 15.84
C ALA A 48 1.20 -1.52 14.47
N PRO A 49 1.89 -2.25 13.56
CA PRO A 49 2.16 -1.77 12.21
C PRO A 49 0.88 -1.71 11.37
N ARG A 50 0.86 -0.82 10.38
CA ARG A 50 -0.25 -0.64 9.44
C ARG A 50 -0.16 -1.65 8.31
N VAL A 51 -1.24 -2.37 8.06
CA VAL A 51 -1.32 -3.36 6.96
C VAL A 51 -2.40 -2.91 5.99
N HIS A 52 -2.02 -2.66 4.73
CA HIS A 52 -2.94 -2.23 3.68
C HIS A 52 -3.01 -3.23 2.53
N SER A 53 -4.19 -3.33 1.91
CA SER A 53 -4.41 -4.09 0.68
C SER A 53 -4.43 -3.15 -0.53
N ARG A 54 -3.73 -3.51 -1.61
CA ARG A 54 -3.74 -2.79 -2.89
C ARG A 54 -3.83 -3.77 -4.06
N LEU A 55 -4.90 -3.66 -4.85
CA LEU A 55 -5.14 -4.48 -6.05
C LEU A 55 -4.05 -4.32 -7.13
N GLN A 56 -3.39 -3.16 -7.14
CA GLN A 56 -2.32 -2.82 -8.09
C GLN A 56 -1.06 -3.67 -7.92
N LEU A 57 -0.92 -4.36 -6.79
CA LEU A 57 0.24 -5.20 -6.50
C LEU A 57 0.08 -6.65 -6.98
N SER A 58 -1.07 -7.01 -7.56
CA SER A 58 -1.26 -8.29 -8.23
C SER A 58 -0.40 -8.39 -9.49
N ALA A 59 0.07 -9.60 -9.81
CA ALA A 59 0.89 -9.90 -10.97
C ALA A 59 0.24 -9.42 -12.28
N ALA A 60 -1.08 -9.61 -12.40
CA ALA A 60 -1.84 -9.19 -13.57
C ALA A 60 -1.81 -7.66 -13.76
N GLN A 61 -1.99 -6.90 -12.68
CA GLN A 61 -1.94 -5.44 -12.75
C GLN A 61 -0.51 -4.93 -12.95
N LEU A 62 0.48 -5.55 -12.33
CA LEU A 62 1.89 -5.20 -12.54
C LEU A 62 2.30 -5.41 -14.00
N ALA A 63 1.93 -6.55 -14.61
CA ALA A 63 2.21 -6.83 -16.02
C ALA A 63 1.49 -5.86 -16.96
N ALA A 64 0.22 -5.55 -16.70
CA ALA A 64 -0.56 -4.59 -17.49
C ALA A 64 0.05 -3.17 -17.45
N ASN A 65 0.73 -2.82 -16.35
CA ASN A 65 1.44 -1.55 -16.19
C ASN A 65 2.93 -1.62 -16.58
N GLY A 66 3.37 -2.68 -17.27
CA GLY A 66 4.73 -2.79 -17.82
C GLY A 66 5.82 -3.20 -16.82
N VAL A 67 5.45 -3.66 -15.62
CA VAL A 67 6.42 -4.14 -14.62
C VAL A 67 6.77 -5.61 -14.89
N SER A 68 8.03 -5.87 -15.21
CA SER A 68 8.54 -7.25 -15.36
C SER A 68 8.99 -7.80 -14.01
N ASN A 69 8.18 -8.71 -13.46
CA ASN A 69 8.43 -9.35 -12.16
C ASN A 69 8.28 -10.89 -12.21
N GLY A 70 8.47 -11.48 -13.39
CA GLY A 70 8.26 -12.92 -13.60
C GLY A 70 6.83 -13.40 -13.33
N GLY A 71 5.83 -12.53 -13.46
CA GLY A 71 4.42 -12.88 -13.23
C GLY A 71 4.07 -13.10 -11.76
N LYS A 72 4.86 -12.54 -10.84
CA LYS A 72 4.64 -12.67 -9.40
C LYS A 72 4.00 -11.43 -8.81
N ASP A 73 3.14 -11.63 -7.83
CA ASP A 73 2.62 -10.52 -7.05
C ASP A 73 3.69 -9.97 -6.13
N ARG A 74 3.54 -8.69 -5.77
CA ARG A 74 4.51 -7.93 -5.00
C ARG A 74 3.94 -7.52 -3.65
N MET A 75 4.82 -7.44 -2.66
CA MET A 75 4.58 -6.74 -1.42
C MET A 75 5.59 -5.63 -1.21
N MET A 76 5.20 -4.63 -0.44
CA MET A 76 6.05 -3.49 -0.09
C MET A 76 5.97 -3.23 1.40
N ALA A 77 7.11 -3.17 2.07
CA ALA A 77 7.21 -2.69 3.46
C ALA A 77 7.99 -1.37 3.45
N TYR A 78 7.52 -0.36 4.18
CA TYR A 78 8.20 0.92 4.28
C TYR A 78 7.92 1.62 5.60
N GLU A 79 8.70 2.66 5.87
CA GLU A 79 8.52 3.60 6.98
C GLU A 79 7.76 4.84 6.49
N LEU A 80 6.54 5.04 7.00
CA LEU A 80 5.67 6.17 6.70
C LEU A 80 5.96 7.33 7.65
N ASN A 81 6.98 8.11 7.32
CA ASN A 81 7.30 9.36 8.00
C ASN A 81 7.61 10.46 6.98
N ASP A 82 7.46 11.73 7.39
CA ASP A 82 7.66 12.90 6.51
C ASP A 82 9.13 13.10 6.08
N GLU A 83 10.06 12.43 6.77
CA GLU A 83 11.49 12.47 6.47
C GLU A 83 11.86 11.53 5.31
N ASN A 84 11.29 10.32 5.28
CA ASN A 84 11.63 9.28 4.32
C ASN A 84 10.73 9.28 3.10
N LEU A 85 9.45 9.63 3.26
CA LEU A 85 8.45 9.56 2.21
C LEU A 85 7.77 10.92 2.01
N ALA A 86 7.76 11.40 0.78
CA ALA A 86 7.04 12.62 0.46
C ALA A 86 6.32 12.52 -0.88
N MET A 87 5.23 13.29 -0.98
CA MET A 87 4.47 13.47 -2.19
C MET A 87 3.95 14.91 -2.19
N GLN A 88 4.35 15.67 -3.20
CA GLN A 88 3.83 17.02 -3.37
C GLN A 88 2.52 16.98 -4.16
N VAL A 89 1.50 17.68 -3.70
CA VAL A 89 0.24 17.89 -4.43
C VAL A 89 0.07 19.39 -4.68
N PRO A 90 0.67 19.94 -5.75
CA PRO A 90 0.57 21.38 -6.03
C PRO A 90 -0.85 21.86 -6.31
N ILE A 91 -1.66 21.05 -7.01
CA ILE A 91 -3.06 21.36 -7.30
C ILE A 91 -3.89 20.18 -6.80
N PRO A 92 -4.60 20.33 -5.66
CA PRO A 92 -5.52 19.30 -5.21
C PRO A 92 -6.64 19.13 -6.25
N TRP A 93 -7.26 17.96 -6.25
CA TRP A 93 -8.40 17.72 -7.14
C TRP A 93 -9.47 18.79 -6.90
N ARG A 94 -9.87 19.47 -7.98
CA ARG A 94 -10.98 20.42 -7.95
C ARG A 94 -11.81 20.32 -9.21
N SER A 95 -13.13 20.39 -9.02
CA SER A 95 -14.06 20.60 -10.11
C SER A 95 -14.08 22.08 -10.49
N LEU A 96 -14.14 22.34 -11.79
CA LEU A 96 -14.35 23.67 -12.34
C LEU A 96 -15.84 23.91 -12.57
N ALA A 97 -16.19 25.13 -12.98
CA ALA A 97 -17.58 25.49 -13.26
C ALA A 97 -18.19 24.54 -14.33
N PRO A 98 -19.40 24.00 -14.10
CA PRO A 98 -20.09 23.17 -15.08
C PRO A 98 -20.32 23.92 -16.38
N GLN A 99 -20.04 23.28 -17.51
CA GLN A 99 -20.27 23.82 -18.85
C GLN A 99 -21.39 23.03 -19.52
N LEU A 100 -22.38 23.76 -20.04
CA LEU A 100 -23.45 23.18 -20.86
C LEU A 100 -22.89 22.86 -22.24
N TRP A 101 -23.02 21.61 -22.68
CA TRP A 101 -22.60 21.15 -24.01
C TRP A 101 -23.75 20.36 -24.66
N ASN A 102 -24.45 20.98 -25.61
CA ASN A 102 -25.67 20.45 -26.21
C ASN A 102 -26.70 20.07 -25.12
N LEU A 103 -27.06 18.78 -25.03
CA LEU A 103 -27.98 18.21 -24.04
C LEU A 103 -27.24 17.56 -22.84
N LYS A 104 -25.95 17.87 -22.64
CA LYS A 104 -25.10 17.30 -21.57
C LYS A 104 -24.49 18.41 -20.72
N VAL A 105 -24.15 18.07 -19.49
CA VAL A 105 -23.34 18.92 -18.60
C VAL A 105 -21.95 18.31 -18.53
N ASN A 106 -20.94 19.05 -18.96
CA ASN A 106 -19.54 18.67 -18.80
C ASN A 106 -18.96 19.44 -17.60
N VAL A 107 -18.43 18.71 -16.61
CA VAL A 107 -17.74 19.31 -15.47
C VAL A 107 -16.26 19.02 -15.63
N PRO A 108 -15.46 19.98 -16.15
CA PRO A 108 -14.03 19.77 -16.24
C PRO A 108 -13.44 19.73 -14.82
N CYS A 109 -12.49 18.82 -14.62
CA CYS A 109 -11.80 18.64 -13.36
C CYS A 109 -10.29 18.70 -13.61
N GLU A 110 -9.55 19.30 -12.69
CA GLU A 110 -8.10 19.34 -12.76
C GLU A 110 -7.47 18.88 -11.44
N TYR A 111 -6.29 18.29 -11.57
CA TYR A 111 -5.43 17.93 -10.46
C TYR A 111 -3.99 17.90 -10.96
N LYS A 112 -3.04 18.17 -10.05
CA LYS A 112 -1.61 17.98 -10.32
C LYS A 112 -1.00 17.35 -9.08
N ILE A 113 -0.44 16.17 -9.28
CA ILE A 113 0.28 15.41 -8.26
C ILE A 113 1.71 15.17 -8.73
N SER A 114 2.63 15.17 -7.78
CA SER A 114 3.98 14.64 -7.98
C SER A 114 3.98 13.12 -7.77
N GLY A 115 5.03 12.45 -8.26
CA GLY A 115 5.33 11.08 -7.83
C GLY A 115 5.64 11.03 -6.33
N VAL A 116 5.57 9.82 -5.77
CA VAL A 116 6.02 9.54 -4.41
C VAL A 116 7.55 9.39 -4.43
N GLU A 117 8.24 10.21 -3.65
CA GLU A 117 9.69 10.14 -3.50
C GLU A 117 10.07 9.37 -2.24
N PHE A 118 11.04 8.46 -2.38
CA PHE A 118 11.74 7.84 -1.27
C PHE A 118 13.06 8.59 -1.07
N ARG A 119 13.13 9.46 -0.06
CA ARG A 119 14.35 10.25 0.20
C ARG A 119 15.50 9.38 0.68
N TYR A 120 15.17 8.36 1.48
CA TYR A 120 16.12 7.35 1.95
C TYR A 120 15.82 6.01 1.27
N PRO A 121 16.66 5.52 0.35
CA PRO A 121 16.37 4.32 -0.44
C PRO A 121 16.13 3.04 0.36
N PHE A 122 16.69 2.94 1.57
CA PHE A 122 16.54 1.77 2.45
C PHE A 122 15.39 1.90 3.46
N SER A 123 14.58 2.96 3.39
CA SER A 123 13.37 3.10 4.21
C SER A 123 12.19 2.29 3.67
N GLY A 124 12.33 1.69 2.48
CA GLY A 124 11.35 0.81 1.87
C GLY A 124 12.02 -0.40 1.22
N ALA A 125 11.31 -1.52 1.21
CA ALA A 125 11.74 -2.74 0.55
C ALA A 125 10.58 -3.39 -0.19
N TYR A 126 10.86 -3.85 -1.40
CA TYR A 126 9.97 -4.71 -2.16
C TYR A 126 10.32 -6.17 -1.92
N ARG A 127 9.29 -7.02 -1.90
CA ARG A 127 9.49 -8.45 -1.97
C ARG A 127 8.47 -9.05 -2.91
N ASP A 128 8.97 -9.91 -3.78
CA ASP A 128 8.15 -10.69 -4.69
C ASP A 128 7.89 -12.05 -4.08
N GLN A 129 6.76 -12.67 -4.46
CA GLN A 129 6.48 -14.03 -4.05
C GLN A 129 7.66 -14.95 -4.44
N ALA A 130 7.99 -15.91 -3.57
CA ALA A 130 8.90 -16.99 -3.93
C ALA A 130 8.29 -17.85 -5.05
#